data_AF-A0A3D3G1M3-F1
#
_entry.id   AF-A0A3D3G1M3-F1
#
_cell.length_a   1.000
_cell.length_b   1.000
_cell.length_c   1.000
_cell.angle_alpha   90.00
_cell.angle_beta   90.00
_cell.angle_gamma   90.00
#
_symmetry.space_group_name_H-M   'P 1'
#
loop_
_entity.id
_entity.type
_entity.pdbx_description
1 polymer ?
#
loop_
_entity_poly.entity_id
_entity_poly.type
_entity_poly.pdbx_seq_one_letter_code
_entity_poly.pdbx_strand_id
1 'polypeptide(L)'
;MGKNVVVLGTQWGDEGKGKIVDLLTDQAAAVVRYQGGHNAGHTLVVGGKKTVLHLIPSGILRENVLCLIGNGVVLSPAALIEEMSILEKEG
;
A
#
# COMPACT_ATOMS: atom_id res chain seq x y z
N MET A 1 -19.76 -1.57 -16.44
CA MET A 1 -19.24 -0.55 -15.50
C MET A 1 -18.73 -1.27 -14.27
N GLY A 2 -17.44 -1.15 -13.93
CA GLY A 2 -16.88 -1.80 -12.74
C GLY A 2 -17.34 -1.10 -11.45
N LYS A 3 -17.30 -1.82 -10.32
CA LYS A 3 -17.49 -1.23 -8.98
C LYS A 3 -16.14 -1.05 -8.32
N ASN A 4 -15.98 0.03 -7.57
CA ASN A 4 -14.81 0.25 -6.73
C ASN A 4 -14.95 -0.54 -5.42
N VAL A 5 -13.83 -0.98 -4.85
CA VAL A 5 -13.78 -1.68 -3.57
C VAL A 5 -13.02 -0.82 -2.57
N VAL A 6 -13.60 -0.66 -1.37
CA VAL A 6 -12.95 0.02 -0.25
C VAL A 6 -12.59 -1.02 0.80
N VAL A 7 -11.31 -1.10 1.14
CA VAL A 7 -10.81 -1.91 2.25
C VAL A 7 -10.57 -0.99 3.44
N LEU A 8 -11.19 -1.29 4.57
CA LEU A 8 -11.10 -0.52 5.81
C LEU A 8 -10.99 -1.44 7.03
N GLY A 9 -10.51 -0.88 8.14
CA GLY A 9 -10.45 -1.59 9.42
C GLY A 9 -11.73 -1.32 10.19
N THR A 10 -12.33 -2.36 10.73
CA THR A 10 -13.58 -2.26 11.51
C THR A 10 -13.32 -2.27 13.01
N GLN A 11 -12.05 -2.31 13.44
CA GLN A 11 -11.60 -2.40 14.82
C GLN A 11 -10.61 -1.25 15.10
N TRP A 12 -9.59 -1.50 15.94
CA TRP A 12 -8.58 -0.53 16.36
C TRP A 12 -7.22 -0.79 15.73
N GLY A 13 -7.17 -1.10 14.43
CA GLY A 13 -5.91 -1.31 13.72
C GLY A 13 -5.44 -2.77 13.74
N ASP A 14 -4.32 -3.01 13.05
CA ASP A 14 -3.65 -4.32 12.94
C ASP A 14 -4.52 -5.50 12.46
N GLU A 15 -5.62 -5.24 11.75
CA GLU A 15 -6.54 -6.28 11.25
C GLU A 15 -6.01 -7.02 9.99
N GLY A 16 -4.75 -6.78 9.59
CA GLY A 16 -4.16 -7.41 8.41
C GLY A 16 -4.66 -6.86 7.07
N LYS A 17 -5.15 -5.62 7.03
CA LYS A 17 -5.68 -4.97 5.80
C LYS A 17 -4.76 -5.05 4.59
N GLY A 18 -3.44 -4.88 4.80
CA GLY A 18 -2.45 -4.97 3.72
C GLY A 18 -2.51 -6.29 2.95
N LYS A 19 -2.77 -7.40 3.64
CA LYS A 19 -2.94 -8.73 3.02
C LYS A 19 -4.21 -8.82 2.17
N ILE A 20 -5.31 -8.22 2.63
CA ILE A 20 -6.56 -8.19 1.86
C ILE A 20 -6.41 -7.30 0.62
N VAL A 21 -5.75 -6.15 0.76
CA VAL A 21 -5.45 -5.27 -0.37
C VAL A 21 -4.60 -6.00 -1.40
N ASP A 22 -3.51 -6.66 -0.98
CA ASP A 22 -2.65 -7.43 -1.88
C ASP A 22 -3.41 -8.54 -2.64
N LEU A 23 -4.27 -9.30 -1.94
CA LEU A 23 -5.13 -10.31 -2.57
C LEU A 23 -6.06 -9.74 -3.65
N LEU A 24 -6.63 -8.55 -3.40
CA LEU A 24 -7.54 -7.89 -4.35
C LEU A 24 -6.82 -7.16 -5.48
N THR A 25 -5.52 -6.88 -5.30
CA THR A 25 -4.75 -6.06 -6.22
C THR A 25 -4.61 -6.70 -7.61
N ASP A 26 -4.63 -8.04 -7.71
CA ASP A 26 -4.58 -8.76 -8.99
C ASP A 26 -5.73 -8.43 -9.96
N GLN A 27 -6.83 -7.88 -9.44
CA GLN A 27 -8.01 -7.49 -10.22
C GLN A 27 -8.18 -5.96 -10.32
N ALA A 28 -7.22 -5.19 -9.78
CA ALA A 28 -7.30 -3.74 -9.70
C ALA A 28 -6.35 -3.08 -10.71
N ALA A 29 -6.84 -2.09 -11.45
CA ALA A 29 -5.98 -1.24 -12.28
C ALA A 29 -5.21 -0.19 -11.44
N ALA A 30 -5.71 0.13 -10.26
CA ALA A 30 -5.10 1.12 -9.37
C ALA A 30 -5.38 0.81 -7.89
N VAL A 31 -4.43 1.16 -7.03
CA VAL A 31 -4.55 1.08 -5.57
C VAL A 31 -4.29 2.46 -4.99
N VAL A 32 -5.25 2.97 -4.20
CA VAL A 32 -5.22 4.35 -3.69
C VAL A 32 -5.18 4.36 -2.17
N ARG A 33 -4.20 5.07 -1.60
CA ARG A 33 -4.22 5.44 -0.18
C ARG A 33 -4.93 6.78 -0.04
N TYR A 34 -6.01 6.84 0.72
CA TYR A 34 -6.88 8.02 0.78
C TYR A 34 -6.77 8.85 2.06
N GLN A 35 -6.16 8.33 3.13
CA GLN A 35 -5.99 9.02 4.41
C GLN A 35 -4.75 8.54 5.17
N GLY A 36 -4.39 9.26 6.22
CA GLY A 36 -3.39 8.84 7.21
C GLY A 36 -2.02 9.40 6.88
N GLY A 37 -0.96 8.68 7.25
CA GLY A 37 0.41 9.06 6.89
C GLY A 37 1.34 7.84 6.86
N HIS A 38 2.60 8.05 7.20
CA HIS A 38 3.64 7.01 7.30
C HIS A 38 3.61 6.25 8.64
N ASN A 39 2.53 6.38 9.40
CA ASN A 39 2.30 5.70 10.68
C ASN A 39 1.63 4.32 10.51
N ALA A 40 1.24 3.94 9.29
CA ALA A 40 0.77 2.60 8.99
C ALA A 40 1.95 1.62 8.87
N GLY A 41 1.69 0.31 8.93
CA GLY A 41 2.70 -0.73 8.73
C GLY A 41 2.11 -1.94 8.01
N HIS A 42 1.96 -1.84 6.69
CA HIS A 42 1.42 -2.93 5.88
C HIS A 42 2.54 -3.91 5.53
N THR A 43 2.56 -5.04 6.23
CA THR A 43 3.47 -6.14 5.92
C THR A 43 2.92 -6.97 4.77
N LEU A 44 3.72 -7.11 3.71
CA LEU A 44 3.48 -8.00 2.57
C LEU A 44 4.53 -9.10 2.54
N VAL A 45 4.14 -10.28 2.07
CA VAL A 45 5.06 -11.39 1.82
C VAL A 45 4.83 -11.91 0.40
N VAL A 46 5.73 -11.56 -0.51
CA VAL A 46 5.66 -11.95 -1.94
C VAL A 46 6.90 -12.76 -2.27
N GLY A 47 6.72 -13.96 -2.85
CA GLY A 47 7.84 -14.85 -3.20
C GLY A 47 8.75 -15.24 -2.03
N GLY A 48 8.22 -15.26 -0.80
CA GLY A 48 8.98 -15.53 0.42
C GLY A 48 9.74 -14.32 1.00
N LYS A 49 9.70 -13.16 0.33
CA LYS A 49 10.32 -11.92 0.79
C LYS A 49 9.30 -11.08 1.55
N LYS A 50 9.69 -10.61 2.74
CA LYS A 50 8.86 -9.73 3.58
C LYS A 50 9.20 -8.27 3.30
N THR A 51 8.21 -7.47 2.95
CA THR A 51 8.32 -6.02 2.72
C THR A 51 7.32 -5.30 3.62
N VAL A 52 7.73 -4.22 4.28
CA VAL A 52 6.85 -3.41 5.13
C VAL A 52 6.67 -2.05 4.49
N LEU A 53 5.41 -1.70 4.20
CA LEU A 53 5.06 -0.43 3.57
C LEU A 53 4.39 0.50 4.58
N HIS A 54 4.90 1.72 4.66
CA HIS A 54 4.46 2.76 5.59
C HIS A 54 3.60 3.81 4.91
N LEU A 55 4.00 4.30 3.73
CA LEU A 55 3.31 5.35 2.97
C LEU A 55 2.92 4.90 1.56
N ILE A 56 3.77 4.11 0.90
CA ILE A 56 3.51 3.61 -0.44
C ILE A 56 2.30 2.64 -0.41
N PRO A 57 1.37 2.70 -1.39
CA PRO A 57 0.24 1.75 -1.45
C PRO A 57 0.70 0.31 -1.64
N SER A 58 -0.02 -0.64 -1.03
CA SER A 58 0.34 -2.07 -1.05
C SER A 58 0.34 -2.73 -2.43
N GLY A 59 -0.20 -2.05 -3.46
CA GLY A 59 -0.16 -2.55 -4.83
C GLY A 59 1.18 -2.39 -5.54
N ILE A 60 2.17 -1.73 -4.92
CA ILE A 60 3.44 -1.38 -5.57
C ILE A 60 4.26 -2.58 -6.03
N LEU A 61 4.04 -3.76 -5.44
CA LEU A 61 4.72 -5.01 -5.82
C LEU A 61 4.12 -5.67 -7.07
N ARG A 62 3.15 -5.02 -7.74
CA ARG A 62 2.50 -5.52 -8.96
C ARG A 62 2.77 -4.55 -10.11
N GLU A 63 3.46 -5.01 -11.15
CA GLU A 63 3.91 -4.16 -12.27
C GLU A 63 2.77 -3.40 -12.98
N ASN A 64 1.60 -4.01 -13.10
CA ASN A 64 0.48 -3.47 -13.88
C ASN A 64 -0.52 -2.65 -13.04
N VAL A 65 -0.13 -2.22 -11.84
CA VAL A 65 -1.02 -1.55 -10.90
C VAL A 65 -0.54 -0.14 -10.61
N LEU A 66 -1.37 0.83 -10.95
CA LEU A 66 -1.08 2.23 -10.65
C LEU A 66 -1.27 2.52 -9.16
N CYS A 67 -0.18 2.89 -8.48
CA CYS A 67 -0.23 3.28 -7.07
C CYS A 67 -0.42 4.80 -6.93
N LEU A 68 -1.44 5.21 -6.17
CA LEU A 68 -1.80 6.60 -5.97
C LEU A 68 -1.84 6.96 -4.48
N ILE A 69 -1.28 8.12 -4.15
CA ILE A 69 -1.42 8.75 -2.84
C ILE A 69 -2.41 9.91 -2.99
N GLY A 70 -3.56 9.79 -2.35
CA GLY A 70 -4.63 10.79 -2.39
C GLY A 70 -4.34 12.01 -1.51
N ASN A 71 -5.05 13.10 -1.75
CA ASN A 71 -4.89 14.38 -1.04
C ASN A 71 -5.20 14.33 0.47
N GLY A 72 -5.91 13.30 0.95
CA GLY A 72 -6.18 13.10 2.38
C GLY A 72 -5.00 12.50 3.17
N VAL A 73 -3.89 12.17 2.51
CA VAL A 73 -2.69 11.62 3.15
C VAL A 73 -1.75 12.74 3.58
N VAL A 74 -1.37 12.76 4.85
CA VAL A 74 -0.28 13.59 5.37
C VAL A 74 1.05 12.97 4.95
N LEU A 75 1.71 13.61 4.00
CA LEU A 75 2.91 13.10 3.34
C LEU A 75 4.17 13.69 3.97
N SER A 76 5.05 12.82 4.48
CA SER A 76 6.43 13.18 4.83
C SER A 76 7.32 12.89 3.63
N PRO A 77 7.93 13.91 2.97
CA PRO A 77 8.77 13.68 1.80
C PRO A 77 10.00 12.83 2.13
N ALA A 78 10.61 13.03 3.31
CA ALA A 78 11.76 12.25 3.74
C ALA A 78 11.41 10.76 3.89
N ALA A 79 10.28 10.44 4.54
CA ALA A 79 9.83 9.06 4.71
C ALA A 79 9.48 8.41 3.36
N LEU A 80 8.86 9.15 2.44
CA LEU A 80 8.56 8.65 1.09
C LEU A 80 9.84 8.29 0.34
N ILE A 81 10.82 9.19 0.31
CA ILE A 81 12.09 8.98 -0.41
C ILE A 81 12.86 7.80 0.19
N GLU A 82 12.88 7.68 1.52
CA GLU A 82 13.49 6.55 2.21
C GLU A 82 12.83 5.23 1.83
N GLU A 83 11.50 5.17 1.87
CA GLU A 83 10.73 3.98 1.50
C GLU A 83 10.92 3.61 0.02
N MET A 84 10.91 4.59 -0.88
CA MET A 84 11.23 4.38 -2.31
C MET A 84 12.64 3.81 -2.48
N SER A 85 13.63 4.39 -1.80
CA SER A 85 15.03 3.94 -1.90
C SER A 85 15.21 2.50 -1.40
N ILE A 86 14.41 2.06 -0.42
CA ILE A 86 14.39 0.67 0.05
C ILE A 86 13.85 -0.24 -1.03
N LEU A 87 12.70 0.11 -1.64
CA LEU A 87 12.08 -0.67 -2.69
C LEU A 87 12.98 -0.78 -3.94
N GLU A 88 13.54 0.33 -4.41
CA GLU A 88 14.41 0.36 -5.59
C GLU A 88 15.70 -0.48 -5.43
N LYS A 89 16.23 -0.58 -4.21
CA LYS A 89 17.37 -1.48 -3.91
C LYS A 89 16.98 -2.95 -3.93
N GLU A 90 15.70 -3.21 -3.75
CA GLU A 90 15.12 -4.52 -3.55
C GLU A 90 14.59 -5.17 -4.83
N GLY A 91 14.47 -4.41 -5.93
CA GLY A 91 14.02 -4.82 -7.25
C GLY A 91 12.79 -4.03 -7.70
#